data_AF-A0A7Y0SQL0-F1
#
_entry.id   AF-A0A7Y0SQL0-F1
#
_cell.length_a   1.000
_cell.length_b   1.000
_cell.length_c   1.000
_cell.angle_alpha   90.00
_cell.angle_beta   90.00
_cell.angle_gamma   90.00
#
_symmetry.space_group_name_H-M   'P 1'
#
loop_
_entity.id
_entity.type
_entity.pdbx_description
1 polymer ?
#
loop_
_entity_poly.entity_id
_entity_poly.type
_entity_poly.pdbx_seq_one_letter_code
_entity_poly.pdbx_strand_id
1 'polypeptide(L)'
;MSTAGITIGVMALVTVLSVMNGFESQLKERILGVLPHAVVSQHDGKTPMTESAPPFVQAMSSESQPEPIVRGEAVIQSSAQLTAGYLIGIEPKKGNPISNHLIAGRLS
;
A
#
# COMPACT_ATOMS: atom_id res chain seq x y z
N MET A 1 -21.03 40.05 22.64
CA MET A 1 -19.67 39.50 22.85
C MET A 1 -19.66 38.01 23.17
N SER A 2 -20.55 37.48 24.04
CA SER A 2 -20.58 36.04 24.39
C SER A 2 -20.78 35.08 23.19
N THR A 3 -21.72 35.40 22.29
CA THR A 3 -22.01 34.58 21.10
C THR A 3 -20.84 34.48 20.11
N ALA A 4 -20.04 35.55 19.98
CA ALA A 4 -18.87 35.60 19.10
C ALA A 4 -17.72 34.70 19.60
N GLY A 5 -17.50 34.64 20.91
CA GLY A 5 -16.49 33.76 21.51
C GLY A 5 -16.85 32.28 21.35
N ILE A 6 -18.13 31.93 21.55
CA ILE A 6 -18.63 30.56 21.37
C ILE A 6 -18.52 30.14 19.91
N THR A 7 -18.87 31.01 18.96
CA THR A 7 -18.77 30.69 17.52
C THR A 7 -17.35 30.46 17.07
N ILE A 8 -16.37 31.25 17.54
CA ILE A 8 -14.94 31.01 17.24
C ILE A 8 -14.46 29.70 17.86
N GLY A 9 -14.84 29.41 19.11
CA GLY A 9 -14.46 28.16 19.78
C GLY A 9 -14.99 26.92 19.08
N VAL A 10 -16.26 26.94 18.66
CA VAL A 10 -16.89 25.86 17.91
C VAL A 10 -16.28 25.74 16.51
N MET A 11 -16.03 26.86 15.80
CA MET A 11 -15.35 26.82 14.50
C MET A 11 -13.96 26.19 14.62
N ALA A 12 -13.16 26.58 15.60
CA ALA A 12 -11.83 26.02 15.82
C ALA A 12 -11.89 24.50 16.06
N LEU A 13 -12.83 24.04 16.90
CA LEU A 13 -13.01 22.61 17.15
C LEU A 13 -13.44 21.85 15.89
N VAL A 14 -14.40 22.38 15.13
CA VAL A 14 -14.87 21.79 13.87
C VAL A 14 -13.73 21.72 12.85
N THR A 15 -12.91 22.76 12.72
CA THR A 15 -11.76 22.75 11.80
C THR A 15 -10.75 21.67 12.18
N VAL A 16 -10.39 21.54 13.46
CA VAL A 16 -9.44 20.50 13.90
C VAL A 16 -9.99 19.10 13.64
N LEU A 17 -11.25 18.84 13.99
CA LEU A 17 -11.90 17.56 13.70
C LEU A 17 -11.97 17.28 12.20
N SER A 18 -12.27 18.29 11.38
CA SER A 18 -12.32 18.14 9.92
C SER A 18 -10.97 17.79 9.32
N VAL A 19 -9.87 18.39 9.82
CA VAL A 19 -8.52 18.07 9.38
C VAL A 19 -8.15 16.64 9.78
N MET A 20 -8.43 16.23 11.02
CA MET A 20 -8.14 14.86 11.48
C MET A 20 -8.94 13.81 10.71
N ASN A 21 -10.24 14.04 10.52
CA ASN A 21 -11.10 13.13 9.76
C ASN A 21 -10.65 13.02 8.29
N GLY A 22 -10.29 14.13 7.65
CA GLY A 22 -9.76 14.12 6.29
C GLY A 22 -8.41 13.41 6.19
N PHE A 23 -7.54 13.61 7.18
CA PHE A 23 -6.24 12.96 7.27
C PHE A 23 -6.35 11.44 7.47
N GLU A 24 -7.24 10.98 8.37
CA GLU A 24 -7.47 9.55 8.60
C GLU A 24 -7.97 8.86 7.32
N SER A 25 -8.91 9.48 6.61
CA SER A 25 -9.41 8.98 5.33
C SER A 25 -8.29 8.85 4.30
N GLN A 26 -7.46 9.89 4.14
CA GLN A 26 -6.34 9.87 3.20
C GLN A 26 -5.26 8.86 3.59
N LEU A 27 -4.97 8.71 4.87
CA LEU A 27 -3.98 7.76 5.37
C LEU A 27 -4.45 6.32 5.12
N LYS A 28 -5.73 6.02 5.42
CA LYS A 28 -6.34 4.73 5.16
C LYS A 28 -6.31 4.37 3.67
N GLU A 29 -6.67 5.32 2.81
CA GLU A 29 -6.68 5.13 1.36
C GLU A 29 -5.27 4.89 0.79
N ARG A 30 -4.27 5.66 1.23
CA ARG A 30 -2.88 5.51 0.77
C ARG A 30 -2.19 4.25 1.27
N ILE A 31 -2.44 3.84 2.52
CA ILE A 31 -1.81 2.65 3.10
C ILE A 31 -2.44 1.36 2.56
N LEU A 32 -3.78 1.32 2.42
CA LEU A 32 -4.49 0.11 2.01
C LEU A 32 -4.60 -0.03 0.49
N GLY A 33 -4.50 1.06 -0.28
CA GLY A 33 -4.74 1.01 -1.73
C GLY A 33 -3.61 0.42 -2.58
N VAL A 34 -2.39 0.32 -2.05
CA VAL A 34 -1.18 0.05 -2.86
C VAL A 34 -0.38 -1.16 -2.36
N LEU A 35 -0.59 -1.57 -1.11
CA LEU A 35 0.15 -2.68 -0.50
C LEU A 35 -0.69 -3.96 -0.47
N PRO A 36 -0.06 -5.14 -0.56
CA PRO A 36 -0.76 -6.41 -0.36
C PRO A 36 -1.37 -6.44 1.04
N HIS A 37 -2.69 -6.63 1.14
CA HIS A 37 -3.40 -6.72 2.42
C HIS A 37 -2.92 -7.89 3.30
N ALA A 38 -2.55 -9.00 2.67
CA ALA A 38 -2.00 -10.17 3.33
C ALA A 38 -1.02 -10.89 2.41
N VAL A 39 -0.03 -11.55 2.99
CA VAL A 39 0.88 -12.42 2.23
C VAL A 39 1.02 -13.77 2.92
N VAL A 40 0.86 -14.83 2.13
CA VAL A 40 1.01 -16.21 2.58
C VAL A 40 2.39 -16.70 2.17
N SER A 41 3.15 -17.21 3.13
CA SER A 41 4.45 -17.84 2.89
C SER A 41 4.61 -19.11 3.71
N GLN A 42 5.59 -19.97 3.38
CA GLN A 42 5.99 -21.04 4.29
C GLN A 42 6.79 -20.49 5.47
N HIS A 43 7.15 -21.38 6.40
CA HIS A 43 7.86 -21.02 7.63
C HIS A 43 9.22 -20.34 7.38
N ASP A 44 9.87 -20.65 6.26
CA ASP A 44 11.14 -20.05 5.83
C ASP A 44 10.96 -18.71 5.07
N GLY A 45 9.72 -18.22 4.96
CA GLY A 45 9.38 -17.00 4.25
C GLY A 45 9.33 -17.14 2.73
N LYS A 46 9.50 -18.35 2.19
CA LYS A 46 9.48 -18.63 0.75
C LYS A 46 8.31 -19.54 0.39
N THR A 47 7.95 -19.53 -0.88
CA THR A 47 6.99 -20.47 -1.46
C THR A 47 7.49 -20.89 -2.84
N PRO A 48 7.27 -22.14 -3.27
CA PRO A 48 7.52 -22.52 -4.64
C PRO A 48 6.70 -21.62 -5.58
N MET A 49 7.32 -21.18 -6.67
CA MET A 49 6.64 -20.40 -7.70
C MET A 49 5.73 -21.33 -8.51
N THR A 50 4.43 -21.14 -8.39
CA THR A 50 3.40 -21.89 -9.13
C THR A 50 2.57 -20.93 -9.96
N GLU A 51 2.08 -21.40 -11.11
CA GLU A 51 1.25 -20.55 -11.99
C GLU A 51 -0.07 -20.14 -11.34
N SER A 52 -0.61 -20.99 -10.47
CA SER A 52 -1.81 -20.74 -9.70
C SER A 52 -1.53 -20.74 -8.20
N ALA A 53 -2.28 -19.91 -7.48
CA ALA A 53 -2.24 -19.89 -6.03
C ALA A 53 -2.83 -21.19 -5.46
N PRO A 54 -2.40 -21.67 -4.29
CA PRO A 54 -2.98 -22.85 -3.66
C PRO A 54 -4.50 -22.70 -3.43
N PRO A 55 -5.29 -23.79 -3.51
CA PRO A 55 -6.75 -23.73 -3.37
C PRO A 55 -7.24 -23.06 -2.08
N PHE A 56 -6.50 -23.24 -0.97
CA PHE A 56 -6.85 -22.61 0.30
C PHE A 56 -6.70 -21.07 0.27
N VAL A 57 -5.71 -20.55 -0.47
CA VAL A 57 -5.50 -19.10 -0.62
C VAL A 57 -6.59 -18.51 -1.51
N GLN A 58 -6.97 -19.24 -2.57
CA GLN A 58 -8.08 -18.85 -3.44
C GLN A 58 -9.41 -18.82 -2.66
N ALA A 59 -9.65 -19.81 -1.79
CA ALA A 59 -10.85 -19.87 -0.96
C ALA A 59 -10.92 -18.75 0.09
N MET A 60 -9.78 -18.26 0.57
CA MET A 60 -9.72 -17.16 1.53
C MET A 60 -9.92 -15.77 0.88
N SER A 61 -9.61 -15.63 -0.41
CA SER A 61 -9.67 -14.35 -1.10
C SER A 61 -10.99 -14.19 -1.86
N SER A 62 -11.96 -13.53 -1.23
CA SER A 62 -13.30 -13.34 -1.81
C SER A 62 -13.39 -12.17 -2.80
N GLU A 63 -12.47 -11.21 -2.71
CA GLU A 63 -12.57 -9.92 -3.44
C GLU A 63 -11.54 -9.77 -4.57
N SER A 64 -10.45 -10.54 -4.57
CA SER A 64 -9.39 -10.41 -5.58
C SER A 64 -8.65 -11.72 -5.81
N GLN A 65 -8.13 -11.95 -7.03
CA GLN A 65 -7.30 -13.14 -7.26
C GLN A 65 -5.96 -12.99 -6.55
N PRO A 66 -5.47 -14.03 -5.85
CA PRO A 66 -4.14 -13.99 -5.26
C PRO A 66 -3.06 -13.87 -6.33
N GLU A 67 -2.08 -13.00 -6.09
CA GLU A 67 -0.96 -12.77 -7.01
C GLU A 67 0.37 -13.22 -6.39
N PRO A 68 1.24 -13.90 -7.16
CA PRO A 68 2.57 -14.23 -6.69
C PRO A 68 3.42 -12.96 -6.58
N ILE A 69 4.15 -12.83 -5.48
CA ILE A 69 5.13 -11.76 -5.28
C ILE A 69 6.45 -12.33 -4.80
N VAL A 70 7.55 -11.68 -5.18
CA VAL A 70 8.90 -11.98 -4.67
C VAL A 70 9.37 -10.81 -3.85
N ARG A 71 9.94 -11.05 -2.68
CA ARG A 71 10.40 -9.97 -1.80
C ARG A 71 11.81 -10.24 -1.30
N GLY A 72 12.58 -9.18 -1.12
CA GLY A 72 13.93 -9.29 -0.58
C GLY A 72 14.55 -7.94 -0.30
N GLU A 73 15.54 -7.93 0.57
CA GLU A 73 16.40 -6.76 0.78
C GLU A 73 17.49 -6.75 -0.29
N ALA A 74 17.75 -5.58 -0.87
CA ALA A 74 18.72 -5.40 -1.91
C ALA A 74 19.55 -4.14 -1.67
N VAL A 75 20.80 -4.16 -2.14
CA VAL A 75 21.64 -2.96 -2.19
C VAL A 75 21.58 -2.40 -3.60
N ILE A 76 21.17 -1.14 -3.70
CA ILE A 76 21.02 -0.40 -4.94
C ILE A 76 22.19 0.58 -5.03
N GLN A 77 22.96 0.45 -6.11
CA GLN A 77 24.10 1.31 -6.39
C GLN A 77 23.83 2.17 -7.63
N SER A 78 23.98 3.47 -7.46
CA SER A 78 24.03 4.44 -8.57
C SER A 78 25.45 5.00 -8.70
N SER A 79 25.69 5.82 -9.71
CA SER A 79 26.96 6.55 -9.88
C SER A 79 27.24 7.53 -8.73
N ALA A 80 26.21 7.97 -8.00
CA ALA A 80 26.33 8.96 -6.93
C ALA A 80 26.36 8.36 -5.52
N GLN A 81 25.62 7.27 -5.28
CA GLN A 81 25.45 6.71 -3.93
C GLN A 81 25.04 5.23 -3.94
N LEU A 82 25.36 4.55 -2.84
CA LEU A 82 24.92 3.20 -2.49
C LEU A 82 23.88 3.25 -1.36
N THR A 83 22.76 2.55 -1.52
CA THR A 83 21.63 2.55 -0.58
C THR A 83 21.03 1.15 -0.45
N ALA A 84 20.65 0.75 0.76
CA ALA A 84 19.86 -0.46 0.96
C ALA A 84 18.37 -0.18 0.75
N GLY A 85 17.64 -1.11 0.17
CA GLY A 85 16.21 -0.99 -0.09
C GLY A 85 15.50 -2.33 -0.03
N TYR A 86 14.17 -2.27 0.01
CA TYR A 86 13.31 -3.43 -0.06
C TYR A 86 12.76 -3.57 -1.48
N LEU A 87 12.97 -4.73 -2.09
CA LEU A 87 12.55 -5.03 -3.45
C LEU A 87 11.31 -5.92 -3.41
N ILE A 88 10.30 -5.55 -4.20
CA ILE A 88 9.07 -6.31 -4.39
C ILE A 88 8.92 -6.57 -5.89
N GLY A 89 9.09 -7.83 -6.29
CA GLY A 89 8.80 -8.31 -7.64
C GLY A 89 7.31 -8.65 -7.77
N ILE A 90 6.70 -8.12 -8.82
CA ILE A 90 5.28 -8.29 -9.16
C ILE A 90 5.14 -8.77 -10.61
N GLU A 91 4.00 -9.39 -10.94
CA GLU A 91 3.65 -9.74 -12.31
C GLU A 91 3.05 -8.52 -13.04
N PRO A 92 3.71 -7.93 -14.05
CA PRO A 92 3.32 -6.65 -14.64
C PRO A 92 1.97 -6.71 -15.38
N LYS A 93 1.59 -7.88 -15.92
CA LYS A 93 0.40 -8.04 -16.77
C LYS A 93 -0.91 -8.19 -16.00
N LYS A 94 -0.88 -8.33 -14.67
CA LYS A 94 -2.08 -8.58 -13.86
C LYS A 94 -2.77 -7.33 -13.30
N GLY A 95 -2.33 -6.13 -13.72
CA GLY A 95 -3.05 -4.89 -13.40
C GLY A 95 -2.84 -4.42 -11.96
N ASN A 96 -1.58 -4.30 -11.55
CA ASN A 96 -1.21 -3.89 -10.20
C ASN A 96 -1.58 -2.41 -9.93
N PRO A 97 -2.15 -2.06 -8.76
CA PRO A 97 -2.50 -0.66 -8.40
C PRO A 97 -1.33 0.34 -8.45
N ILE A 98 -0.08 -0.15 -8.36
CA ILE A 98 1.13 0.65 -8.50
C ILE A 98 1.22 1.29 -9.90
N SER A 99 0.62 0.69 -10.92
CA SER A 99 0.60 1.22 -12.30
C SER A 99 0.09 2.66 -12.39
N ASN A 100 -0.91 3.02 -11.57
CA ASN A 100 -1.51 4.36 -11.53
C ASN A 100 -0.61 5.41 -10.85
N HIS A 101 0.49 5.00 -10.22
CA HIS A 101 1.38 5.86 -9.45
C HIS A 101 2.80 5.94 -10.04
N LEU A 102 3.01 5.43 -11.26
CA LEU A 102 4.30 5.51 -11.95
C LEU A 102 4.56 6.92 -12.48
N ILE A 103 5.61 7.55 -11.97
CA ILE A 103 6.08 8.87 -12.43
C ILE A 103 7.01 8.73 -13.65
N ALA A 104 7.77 7.63 -13.73
CA ALA A 104 8.68 7.33 -14.83
C ALA A 104 8.76 5.81 -15.07
N GLY A 105 9.04 5.42 -16.31
CA GLY A 105 9.10 4.01 -16.72
C GLY A 105 7.73 3.45 -17.18
N ARG A 106 7.66 2.13 -17.36
CA ARG A 106 6.43 1.40 -17.72
C ARG A 106 6.48 -0.01 -17.17
N LEU A 107 5.33 -0.58 -16.85
CA LEU A 107 5.18 -2.01 -16.60
C LEU A 107 5.08 -2.72 -17.96
N SER A 108 5.91 -3.73 -18.20
CA SER A 108 5.91 -4.53 -19.44
C SER A 108 6.08 -6.01 -19.13
#